data_AF-B4FEW9-F1
#
_entry.id   AF-B4FEW9-F1
#
_cell.length_a   1.000
_cell.length_b   1.000
_cell.length_c   1.000
_cell.angle_alpha   90.00
_cell.angle_beta   90.00
_cell.angle_gamma   90.00
#
_symmetry.space_group_name_H-M   'P 1'
#
loop_
_entity.id
_entity.type
_entity.pdbx_description
1 polymer ?
#
loop_
_entity_poly.entity_id
_entity_poly.type
_entity_poly.pdbx_seq_one_letter_code
_entity_poly.pdbx_strand_id
1 'polypeptide(L)'
;MDVEDSLSEVRMPFLVLHGEADAVTDPEVSRALYERAASADKTMKLYPGMWHGLTAGEPDDNVELVFSDIVSWLDKRSRHWEPDERVRRAPPEPENKRRVTSSSSQRPGSFLCGLGCRCRQHQQQCSRM
;
A
#
# COMPACT_ATOMS: atom_id res chain seq x y z
N MET A 1 26.56 21.62 -9.08
CA MET A 1 25.20 21.85 -9.57
C MET A 1 24.31 21.23 -8.53
N ASP A 2 23.58 22.07 -7.82
CA ASP A 2 22.63 21.61 -6.80
C ASP A 2 21.37 21.15 -7.53
N VAL A 3 20.71 20.12 -6.99
CA VAL A 3 19.54 19.51 -7.65
C VAL A 3 18.38 20.50 -7.72
N GLU A 4 18.33 21.42 -6.76
CA GLU A 4 17.36 22.49 -6.68
C GLU A 4 17.44 23.44 -7.89
N ASP A 5 18.58 23.57 -8.56
CA ASP A 5 18.73 24.45 -9.72
C ASP A 5 18.00 23.90 -10.96
N SER A 6 17.82 22.58 -11.06
CA SER A 6 17.20 21.92 -12.22
C SER A 6 15.70 21.67 -12.07
N LEU A 7 15.05 22.12 -11.00
CA LEU A 7 13.61 21.90 -10.79
C LEU A 7 12.75 22.40 -11.96
N SER A 8 13.13 23.51 -12.60
CA SER A 8 12.43 24.05 -13.77
C SER A 8 12.50 23.16 -15.02
N GLU A 9 13.40 22.17 -15.05
CA GLU A 9 13.51 21.22 -16.15
C GLU A 9 12.44 20.11 -16.09
N VAL A 10 11.74 19.97 -14.96
CA VAL A 10 10.64 19.01 -14.79
C VAL A 10 9.41 19.47 -15.56
N ARG A 11 9.06 18.76 -16.64
CA ARG A 11 7.98 19.13 -17.59
C ARG A 11 6.83 18.13 -17.68
N MET A 12 7.04 16.90 -17.22
CA MET A 12 6.04 15.83 -17.26
C MET A 12 4.89 16.10 -16.28
N PRO A 13 3.68 15.57 -16.54
CA PRO A 13 2.61 15.62 -15.55
C PRO A 13 3.00 14.91 -14.25
N PHE A 14 2.69 15.50 -13.09
CA PHE A 14 3.00 14.87 -11.80
C PHE A 14 2.02 15.24 -10.68
N LEU A 15 2.01 14.41 -9.63
CA LEU A 15 1.25 14.59 -8.41
C LEU A 15 2.22 14.59 -7.22
N VAL A 16 2.16 15.64 -6.38
CA VAL A 16 2.89 15.72 -5.11
C VAL A 16 1.91 15.53 -3.97
N LEU A 17 2.19 14.55 -3.11
CA LEU A 17 1.44 14.25 -1.89
C LEU A 17 2.40 14.35 -0.73
N HIS A 18 2.09 15.17 0.29
CA HIS A 18 2.99 15.38 1.42
C HIS A 18 2.23 15.52 2.74
N GLY A 19 2.73 14.92 3.81
CA GLY A 19 2.17 15.07 5.15
C GLY A 19 2.64 16.39 5.79
N GLU A 20 1.73 17.24 6.24
CA GLU A 20 2.10 18.57 6.76
C GLU A 20 2.91 18.49 8.06
N ALA A 21 2.81 17.39 8.80
CA ALA A 21 3.59 17.11 10.00
C ALA A 21 4.78 16.16 9.74
N ASP A 22 5.22 16.02 8.49
CA ASP A 22 6.41 15.24 8.13
C ASP A 22 7.69 15.87 8.71
N ALA A 23 8.31 15.18 9.66
CA ALA A 23 9.57 15.58 10.30
C ALA A 23 10.83 15.00 9.62
N VAL A 24 10.66 14.10 8.63
CA VAL A 24 11.74 13.47 7.86
C VAL A 24 12.03 14.29 6.62
N THR A 25 10.99 14.74 5.92
CA THR A 25 11.11 15.57 4.71
C THR A 25 10.29 16.84 4.86
N ASP A 26 10.94 18.00 4.79
CA ASP A 26 10.27 19.30 4.91
C ASP A 26 9.26 19.51 3.76
N PRO A 27 7.98 19.80 4.05
CA PRO A 27 6.98 20.15 3.05
C PRO A 27 7.39 21.29 2.12
N GLU A 28 8.27 22.20 2.54
CA GLU A 28 8.76 23.30 1.69
C GLU A 28 9.52 22.81 0.46
N VAL A 29 10.22 21.67 0.56
CA VAL A 29 10.90 21.08 -0.61
C VAL A 29 9.89 20.66 -1.67
N SER A 30 8.79 20.05 -1.25
CA SER A 30 7.67 19.68 -2.10
C SER A 30 6.97 20.91 -2.70
N ARG A 31 6.81 21.99 -1.93
CA ARG A 31 6.27 23.27 -2.44
C ARG A 31 7.21 23.88 -3.48
N ALA A 32 8.52 23.89 -3.24
CA ALA A 32 9.51 24.40 -4.17
C ALA A 32 9.49 23.65 -5.52
N LEU A 33 9.39 22.31 -5.50
CA LEU A 33 9.20 21.51 -6.73
C LEU A 33 7.91 21.90 -7.45
N TYR A 34 6.79 21.96 -6.72
CA TYR A 34 5.50 22.32 -7.30
C TYR A 34 5.52 23.71 -7.95
N GLU A 35 6.12 24.70 -7.30
CA GLU A 35 6.16 26.07 -7.82
C GLU A 35 7.09 26.20 -9.02
N ARG A 36 8.31 25.66 -8.92
CA ARG A 36 9.39 25.91 -9.88
C ARG A 36 9.35 25.03 -11.12
N ALA A 37 8.73 23.84 -11.05
CA ALA A 37 8.65 22.95 -12.20
C ALA A 37 7.92 23.58 -13.39
N ALA A 38 8.41 23.37 -14.61
CA ALA A 38 7.78 23.87 -15.83
C ALA A 38 6.60 22.99 -16.32
N SER A 39 6.21 21.96 -15.56
CA SER A 39 5.07 21.12 -15.88
C SER A 39 3.76 21.93 -15.94
N ALA A 40 3.01 21.74 -17.03
CA ALA A 40 1.70 22.34 -17.23
C ALA A 40 0.59 21.58 -16.48
N ASP A 41 0.83 20.32 -16.11
CA ASP A 41 -0.13 19.46 -15.43
C ASP A 41 0.48 18.92 -14.14
N LYS A 42 0.46 19.76 -13.11
CA LYS A 42 0.98 19.44 -11.79
C LYS A 42 -0.10 19.64 -10.75
N THR A 43 -0.16 18.75 -9.78
CA THR A 43 -1.10 18.84 -8.67
C THR A 43 -0.33 18.61 -7.37
N MET A 44 -0.66 19.37 -6.33
CA MET A 44 -0.09 19.18 -4.99
C MET A 44 -1.21 19.08 -3.96
N LYS A 45 -1.07 18.17 -3.01
CA LYS A 45 -1.96 18.04 -1.86
C LYS A 45 -1.13 17.86 -0.58
N LEU A 46 -1.37 18.76 0.37
CA LEU A 46 -0.85 18.64 1.72
C LEU A 46 -1.92 18.03 2.61
N TYR A 47 -1.52 17.08 3.44
CA TYR A 47 -2.41 16.40 4.37
C TYR A 47 -2.12 16.86 5.82
N PRO A 48 -3.01 17.67 6.43
CA PRO A 48 -2.80 18.18 7.77
C PRO A 48 -2.63 17.07 8.80
N GLY A 49 -1.59 17.18 9.64
CA GLY A 49 -1.31 16.24 10.72
C GLY A 49 -0.74 14.88 10.31
N MET A 50 -0.71 14.56 9.01
CA MET A 50 -0.07 13.33 8.51
C MET A 50 1.45 13.50 8.44
N TRP A 51 2.16 12.40 8.61
CA TRP A 51 3.63 12.31 8.65
C TRP A 51 4.19 11.83 7.30
N HIS A 52 5.41 11.29 7.33
CA HIS A 52 6.15 10.84 6.17
C HIS A 52 5.51 9.66 5.42
N GLY A 53 4.97 8.69 6.15
CA GLY A 53 4.57 7.39 5.64
C GLY A 53 3.16 7.34 5.05
N LEU A 54 2.81 8.23 4.11
CA LEU A 54 1.42 8.40 3.62
C LEU A 54 0.75 7.10 3.11
N THR A 55 1.50 6.11 2.65
CA THR A 55 0.97 4.86 2.07
C THR A 55 1.08 3.64 2.97
N ALA A 56 1.79 3.71 4.11
CA ALA A 56 2.09 2.54 4.95
C ALA A 56 2.45 2.82 6.42
N GLY A 57 2.37 4.08 6.89
CA GLY A 57 2.73 4.48 8.26
C GLY A 57 1.69 5.36 8.95
N GLU A 58 0.59 5.65 8.26
CA GLU A 58 -0.55 6.41 8.76
C GLU A 58 -1.67 5.46 9.22
N PRO A 59 -2.67 5.94 9.98
CA PRO A 59 -3.90 5.19 10.24
C PRO A 59 -4.56 4.72 8.93
N ASP A 60 -5.25 3.57 8.99
CA ASP A 60 -5.84 2.94 7.79
C ASP A 60 -6.72 3.91 6.97
N ASP A 61 -7.59 4.68 7.63
CA ASP A 61 -8.44 5.69 6.98
C ASP A 61 -7.64 6.76 6.19
N ASN A 62 -6.49 7.18 6.74
CA ASN A 62 -5.60 8.15 6.10
C ASN A 62 -4.91 7.53 4.87
N VAL A 63 -4.47 6.28 5.00
CA VAL A 63 -3.85 5.53 3.89
C VAL A 63 -4.87 5.32 2.76
N GLU A 64 -6.10 4.92 3.09
CA GLU A 64 -7.19 4.76 2.12
C GLU A 64 -7.52 6.07 1.39
N LEU A 65 -7.56 7.18 2.12
CA LEU A 65 -7.75 8.51 1.53
C LEU A 65 -6.66 8.84 0.50
N VAL A 66 -5.38 8.64 0.87
CA VAL A 66 -4.25 8.90 0.00
C VAL A 66 -4.32 8.05 -1.28
N PHE A 67 -4.62 6.75 -1.15
CA PHE A 67 -4.78 5.89 -2.32
C PHE A 67 -5.96 6.32 -3.19
N SER A 68 -7.08 6.71 -2.60
CA SER A 68 -8.23 7.23 -3.35
C SER A 68 -7.87 8.48 -4.16
N ASP A 69 -7.09 9.39 -3.60
CA ASP A 69 -6.60 10.58 -4.31
C ASP A 69 -5.64 10.23 -5.47
N ILE A 70 -4.72 9.27 -5.25
CA ILE A 70 -3.80 8.77 -6.28
C ILE A 70 -4.59 8.18 -7.46
N VAL A 71 -5.51 7.26 -7.17
CA VAL A 71 -6.35 6.60 -8.18
C VAL A 71 -7.18 7.63 -8.94
N SER A 72 -7.84 8.55 -8.22
CA SER A 72 -8.64 9.62 -8.83
C SER A 72 -7.82 10.53 -9.75
N TRP A 73 -6.55 10.77 -9.42
CA TRP A 73 -5.66 11.56 -10.27
C TRP A 73 -5.24 10.79 -11.53
N LEU A 74 -4.94 9.51 -11.40
CA LEU A 74 -4.57 8.63 -12.52
C LEU A 74 -5.75 8.41 -13.47
N ASP A 75 -6.96 8.16 -12.95
CA ASP A 75 -8.16 7.90 -13.76
C ASP A 75 -8.52 9.05 -14.70
N LYS A 76 -8.24 10.29 -14.28
CA LYS A 76 -8.43 11.47 -15.14
C LYS A 76 -7.50 11.47 -16.36
N ARG A 77 -6.41 10.70 -16.33
CA ARG A 77 -5.31 10.68 -17.32
C ARG A 77 -5.13 9.33 -18.01
N SER A 78 -5.83 8.29 -17.57
CA SER A 78 -5.68 6.91 -18.07
C SER A 78 -6.59 6.57 -19.26
N ARG A 79 -7.25 7.55 -19.88
CA ARG A 79 -8.37 7.40 -20.87
C ARG A 79 -8.11 6.57 -22.13
N HIS A 80 -6.95 5.93 -22.28
CA HIS A 80 -6.60 5.05 -23.40
C HIS A 80 -5.94 3.72 -23.00
N TRP A 81 -5.96 3.34 -21.72
CA TRP A 81 -5.49 2.01 -21.34
C TRP A 81 -6.54 0.95 -21.67
N GLU A 82 -6.40 0.30 -22.83
CA GLU A 82 -7.06 -0.98 -23.10
C GLU A 82 -6.21 -2.11 -22.49
N PRO A 83 -6.74 -2.90 -21.55
CA PRO A 83 -6.00 -4.02 -20.98
C PRO A 83 -5.63 -5.01 -22.09
N ASP A 84 -4.34 -5.30 -22.24
CA ASP A 84 -3.85 -6.40 -23.08
C ASP A 84 -4.60 -7.68 -22.71
N GLU A 85 -5.07 -8.45 -23.71
CA GLU A 85 -5.87 -9.66 -23.51
C GLU A 85 -5.25 -10.66 -22.52
N ARG A 86 -3.93 -10.63 -22.31
CA ARG A 86 -3.21 -11.46 -21.34
C ARG A 86 -3.62 -11.20 -19.88
N VAL A 87 -4.04 -9.97 -19.54
CA VAL A 87 -4.52 -9.63 -18.17
C VAL A 87 -5.94 -10.17 -17.94
N ARG A 88 -6.76 -10.26 -18.99
CA ARG A 88 -8.17 -10.72 -18.90
C ARG A 88 -8.28 -12.22 -18.57
N ARG A 89 -7.25 -13.00 -18.89
CA ARG A 89 -7.19 -14.43 -18.53
C ARG A 89 -6.46 -14.57 -17.19
N ALA A 90 -7.13 -14.24 -16.10
CA ALA A 90 -6.72 -14.77 -14.81
C ALA A 90 -6.62 -16.30 -14.93
N PRO A 91 -5.54 -16.95 -14.44
CA PRO A 91 -5.45 -18.40 -14.42
C PRO A 91 -6.68 -18.97 -13.71
N PRO A 92 -7.29 -20.05 -14.20
CA PRO A 92 -8.39 -20.68 -13.48
C PRO A 92 -7.91 -21.05 -12.06
N GLU A 93 -8.71 -20.66 -11.06
CA GLU A 93 -8.53 -21.02 -9.66
C GLU A 93 -8.21 -22.52 -9.53
N PRO A 94 -7.25 -22.93 -8.68
CA PRO A 94 -6.88 -24.32 -8.56
C PRO A 94 -8.07 -25.14 -8.03
N GLU A 95 -8.54 -26.09 -8.85
CA GLU A 95 -9.59 -27.03 -8.48
C GLU A 95 -9.24 -27.78 -7.19
N ASN A 96 -10.08 -27.59 -6.18
CA ASN A 96 -10.01 -28.29 -4.89
C ASN A 96 -10.29 -29.78 -5.09
N LYS A 97 -9.25 -30.58 -5.34
CA LYS A 97 -9.33 -32.05 -5.34
C LYS A 97 -9.44 -32.55 -3.90
N ARG A 98 -10.67 -32.60 -3.40
CA ARG A 98 -11.04 -33.43 -2.24
C ARG A 98 -10.66 -34.88 -2.56
N ARG A 99 -9.67 -35.44 -1.84
CA ARG A 99 -9.40 -36.88 -1.87
C ARG A 99 -10.16 -37.55 -0.73
N VAL A 100 -11.23 -38.26 -1.09
CA VAL A 100 -11.97 -39.16 -0.21
C VAL A 100 -11.24 -40.51 -0.11
N THR A 101 -10.99 -40.91 1.13
CA THR A 101 -10.74 -42.21 1.79
C THR A 101 -10.38 -43.48 1.00
N SER A 102 -9.42 -44.25 1.54
CA SER A 102 -9.62 -45.67 1.94
C SER A 102 -8.40 -46.28 2.68
N SER A 103 -8.65 -46.83 3.88
CA SER A 103 -8.12 -48.06 4.55
C SER A 103 -6.74 -48.61 4.15
N SER A 104 -5.83 -49.12 5.00
CA SER A 104 -5.85 -49.91 6.25
C SER A 104 -4.35 -50.12 6.64
N SER A 105 -3.83 -50.33 7.87
CA SER A 105 -4.11 -51.38 8.86
C SER A 105 -3.27 -51.12 10.15
N GLN A 106 -3.96 -51.07 11.30
CA GLN A 106 -3.63 -51.49 12.68
C GLN A 106 -2.17 -51.61 13.21
N ARG A 107 -1.94 -51.03 14.41
CA ARG A 107 -1.60 -51.77 15.66
C ARG A 107 -1.73 -50.87 16.92
N PRO A 108 -1.88 -51.44 18.14
CA PRO A 108 -2.60 -50.83 19.26
C PRO A 108 -1.68 -50.18 20.30
N GLY A 109 -2.16 -49.10 20.93
CA GLY A 109 -1.50 -48.48 22.07
C GLY A 109 -2.43 -47.48 22.75
N SER A 110 -2.91 -47.87 23.93
CA SER A 110 -3.73 -47.11 24.86
C SER A 110 -3.07 -45.79 25.30
N PHE A 111 -3.85 -44.73 25.47
CA PHE A 111 -4.09 -44.01 26.74
C PHE A 111 -4.66 -42.60 26.47
N LEU A 112 -5.40 -42.14 27.47
CA LEU A 112 -6.39 -41.06 27.49
C LEU A 112 -5.80 -39.64 27.44
N CYS A 113 -6.74 -38.69 27.32
CA CYS A 113 -6.68 -37.27 27.72
C CYS A 113 -6.25 -36.32 26.59
N GLY A 114 -6.99 -35.29 26.19
CA GLY A 114 -8.03 -34.51 26.86
C GLY A 114 -7.70 -33.02 26.63
N LEU A 115 -8.70 -32.24 26.21
CA LEU A 115 -8.80 -30.78 26.37
C LEU A 115 -7.81 -29.88 25.61
N GLY A 116 -8.36 -28.96 24.81
CA GLY A 116 -7.91 -27.56 24.82
C GLY A 116 -7.47 -26.95 23.49
N CYS A 117 -8.43 -26.36 22.76
CA CYS A 117 -8.16 -25.23 21.87
C CYS A 117 -7.42 -24.12 22.62
N ARG A 118 -6.30 -23.61 22.07
CA ARG A 118 -5.84 -22.24 22.30
C ARG A 118 -5.25 -21.64 21.02
N CYS A 119 -6.05 -20.83 20.33
CA CYS A 119 -5.56 -19.62 19.68
C CYS A 119 -5.13 -18.64 20.78
N ARG A 120 -3.92 -18.05 20.67
CA ARG A 120 -3.54 -16.71 21.16
C ARG A 120 -2.02 -16.55 21.06
N GLN A 121 -1.56 -15.84 20.04
CA GLN A 121 -0.33 -15.04 20.10
C GLN A 121 -0.55 -13.73 19.33
N HIS A 122 -1.25 -12.79 19.99
CA HIS A 122 -1.15 -11.37 19.68
C HIS A 122 -1.61 -10.58 20.91
N GLN A 123 -0.68 -10.32 21.82
CA GLN A 123 -0.64 -9.15 22.71
C GLN A 123 0.48 -9.38 23.72
N GLN A 124 1.58 -8.65 23.53
CA GLN A 124 2.36 -7.99 24.59
C GLN A 124 3.59 -7.35 23.97
N GLN A 125 3.50 -6.04 23.68
CA GLN A 125 4.62 -5.11 23.78
C GLN A 125 4.10 -3.65 23.76
N CYS A 126 3.39 -3.28 24.83
CA CYS A 126 3.28 -1.89 25.26
C CYS A 126 3.59 -1.85 26.75
N SER A 127 4.87 -1.64 27.09
CA SER A 127 5.35 -1.06 28.36
C SER A 127 6.87 -1.15 28.42
N ARG A 128 7.57 -0.06 28.05
CA ARG A 128 8.69 0.55 28.80
C ARG A 128 9.42 1.59 27.93
N MET A 129 9.48 2.80 28.50
CA MET A 129 10.19 4.03 28.12
C MET A 129 9.51 4.90 27.07
#